data_AF-A0A166EG41-F1
#
_entry.id   AF-A0A166EG41-F1
#
_cell.length_a   1.000
_cell.length_b   1.000
_cell.length_c   1.000
_cell.angle_alpha   90.00
_cell.angle_beta   90.00
_cell.angle_gamma   90.00
#
_symmetry.space_group_name_H-M   'P 1'
#
loop_
_entity.id
_entity.type
_entity.pdbx_description
1 polymer ?
#
loop_
_entity_poly.entity_id
_entity_poly.type
_entity_poly.pdbx_seq_one_letter_code
_entity_poly.pdbx_strand_id
1 'polypeptide(L)'
;MTKPRRATKSNGLQPFPLSPLCQRAAVSDIDGFADDDHADLYEDMSPYLNPEALCVFCDGPMPVQPSHTLKGLMHAAKLQAQPDITRRWMNPYALKLSNARSADTCARHRFECLEMVKAREHGWPQVIDFVEVGHRIRAMKDALEDICEDVHCEGARKACTFWNEIISTVHHSGLAKAMGMNEQLKGYKFRSLQPGYYGEMGQQIIMVTLVDMFQDLPESITAPLSMTQFLIYVLAPEVGMRLIVDDRSLDIASTFDRITARSLMEASSAFGQEQFPVGDDDKLTAGDKVMQTMAKNRRGELKLEEQYTQSLANKRCRKEDDEKEHTETLLQERGVRTGWWCFRLSPGPRPT
;
A
#
# COMPACT_ATOMS: atom_id res chain seq x y z
N MET A 1 9.09 52.89 36.59
CA MET A 1 8.47 52.12 37.68
C MET A 1 7.30 51.33 37.10
N THR A 2 7.60 50.09 36.71
CA THR A 2 6.74 49.14 36.01
C THR A 2 5.94 48.31 37.02
N LYS A 3 4.64 48.16 36.81
CA LYS A 3 3.82 47.08 37.42
C LYS A 3 3.29 46.20 36.29
N PRO A 4 3.53 44.88 36.30
CA PRO A 4 3.02 44.00 35.26
C PRO A 4 1.57 43.57 35.56
N ARG A 5 0.75 43.52 34.52
CA ARG A 5 -0.60 42.93 34.54
C ARG A 5 -0.50 41.40 34.51
N ARG A 6 -1.35 40.79 35.32
CA ARG A 6 -1.49 39.36 35.62
C ARG A 6 -1.98 38.60 34.38
N ALA A 7 -1.22 37.61 33.94
CA ALA A 7 -1.61 36.66 32.90
C ALA A 7 -2.67 35.69 33.44
N THR A 8 -3.80 35.57 32.74
CA THR A 8 -4.80 34.52 32.91
C THR A 8 -4.26 33.23 32.29
N LYS A 9 -3.99 32.22 33.11
CA LYS A 9 -3.66 30.86 32.68
C LYS A 9 -4.92 30.23 32.06
N SER A 10 -4.88 29.91 30.78
CA SER A 10 -5.79 28.94 30.17
C SER A 10 -5.43 27.55 30.68
N ASN A 11 -6.41 26.88 31.30
CA ASN A 11 -6.27 25.52 31.80
C ASN A 11 -5.96 24.58 30.63
N GLY A 12 -4.75 24.00 30.62
CA GLY A 12 -4.40 22.90 29.76
C GLY A 12 -5.25 21.68 30.09
N LEU A 13 -5.94 21.15 29.09
CA LEU A 13 -6.50 19.81 29.12
C LEU A 13 -5.35 18.83 29.35
N GLN A 14 -5.32 18.20 30.52
CA GLN A 14 -4.40 17.11 30.81
C GLN A 14 -4.77 15.90 29.94
N PRO A 15 -3.79 15.12 29.45
CA PRO A 15 -4.07 13.85 28.79
C PRO A 15 -4.74 12.90 29.79
N PHE A 16 -5.93 12.41 29.44
CA PHE A 16 -6.65 11.42 30.23
C PHE A 16 -5.86 10.10 30.25
N PRO A 17 -5.74 9.44 31.41
CA PRO A 17 -5.07 8.16 31.47
C PRO A 17 -5.88 7.10 30.70
N LEU A 18 -5.17 6.30 29.91
CA LEU A 18 -5.70 5.14 29.19
C LEU A 18 -6.26 4.09 30.17
N SER A 19 -7.24 3.30 29.73
CA SER A 19 -7.53 2.03 30.39
C SER A 19 -6.39 1.03 30.08
N PRO A 20 -5.79 0.35 31.08
CA PRO A 20 -4.67 -0.58 30.89
C PRO A 20 -4.94 -1.74 29.91
N LEU A 21 -6.21 -2.03 29.63
CA LEU A 21 -6.66 -3.19 28.86
C LEU A 21 -6.44 -3.06 27.34
N CYS A 22 -6.33 -1.84 26.80
CA CYS A 22 -6.11 -1.64 25.37
C CYS A 22 -4.61 -1.78 24.98
N GLN A 23 -3.70 -1.57 25.94
CA GLN A 23 -2.26 -1.70 25.73
C GLN A 23 -1.80 -3.17 25.68
N ARG A 24 -2.49 -4.07 26.41
CA ARG A 24 -2.09 -5.49 26.53
C ARG A 24 -2.31 -6.30 25.23
N ALA A 25 -3.18 -5.85 24.33
CA ALA A 25 -3.40 -6.49 23.03
C ALA A 25 -2.31 -6.18 21.99
N ALA A 26 -1.37 -5.27 22.29
CA ALA A 26 -0.37 -4.77 21.34
C ALA A 26 0.95 -5.58 21.31
N VAL A 27 1.07 -6.67 22.08
CA VAL A 27 2.37 -7.34 22.33
C VAL A 27 2.52 -8.74 21.76
N SER A 28 1.59 -9.25 20.95
CA SER A 28 1.74 -10.57 20.31
C SER A 28 1.97 -10.41 18.81
N ASP A 29 3.22 -10.16 18.41
CA ASP A 29 3.77 -10.47 17.08
C ASP A 29 5.31 -10.24 17.12
N ILE A 30 6.04 -11.15 17.78
CA ILE A 30 7.47 -11.35 17.56
C ILE A 30 7.68 -12.86 17.37
N ASP A 31 7.93 -13.25 16.13
CA ASP A 31 8.41 -14.57 15.75
C ASP A 31 9.82 -14.79 16.34
N GLY A 32 9.93 -15.76 17.24
CA GLY A 32 11.17 -16.20 17.85
C GLY A 32 11.04 -17.62 18.37
N PHE A 33 11.27 -18.60 17.49
CA PHE A 33 11.43 -20.01 17.86
C PHE A 33 12.70 -20.19 18.69
N ALA A 34 12.54 -20.48 19.98
CA ALA A 34 13.50 -21.25 20.78
C ALA A 34 12.75 -21.84 21.98
N ASP A 35 12.72 -23.18 22.04
CA ASP A 35 12.20 -23.98 23.14
C ASP A 35 13.02 -23.76 24.43
N ASP A 36 12.34 -23.46 25.54
CA ASP A 36 12.58 -24.08 26.86
C ASP A 36 11.59 -23.50 27.90
N ASP A 37 10.85 -24.42 28.56
CA ASP A 37 10.26 -24.31 29.89
C ASP A 37 9.55 -23.00 30.31
N HIS A 38 8.32 -22.79 29.82
CA HIS A 38 7.36 -21.89 30.49
C HIS A 38 5.97 -22.56 30.57
N ALA A 39 5.85 -23.54 31.46
CA ALA A 39 4.58 -24.17 31.82
C ALA A 39 3.68 -23.30 32.74
N ASP A 40 3.98 -22.00 32.93
CA ASP A 40 3.31 -21.13 33.91
C ASP A 40 2.71 -19.83 33.32
N LEU A 41 2.53 -19.70 32.01
CA LEU A 41 1.97 -18.47 31.39
C LEU A 41 0.51 -18.56 30.93
N TYR A 42 -0.20 -19.64 31.25
CA TYR A 42 -1.61 -19.86 30.85
C TYR A 42 -2.64 -19.69 31.99
N GLU A 43 -2.27 -19.10 33.14
CA GLU A 43 -3.18 -18.93 34.29
C GLU A 43 -3.75 -17.50 34.52
N ASP A 44 -3.46 -16.51 33.66
CA ASP A 44 -4.01 -15.13 33.82
C ASP A 44 -4.86 -14.64 32.62
N MET A 45 -5.76 -15.49 32.11
CA MET A 45 -6.92 -15.00 31.34
C MET A 45 -8.09 -14.82 32.30
N SER A 46 -7.97 -13.76 33.10
CA SER A 46 -8.89 -13.31 34.13
C SER A 46 -10.38 -13.32 33.68
N PRO A 47 -11.30 -13.96 34.42
CA PRO A 47 -12.76 -13.95 34.19
C PRO A 47 -13.44 -12.60 34.52
N TYR A 48 -12.68 -11.50 34.57
CA TYR A 48 -13.11 -10.20 35.12
C TYR A 48 -13.18 -9.07 34.08
N LEU A 49 -13.21 -9.37 32.78
CA LEU A 49 -13.66 -8.38 31.81
C LEU A 49 -15.17 -8.25 31.93
N ASN A 50 -15.65 -7.06 32.29
CA ASN A 50 -17.09 -6.75 32.27
C ASN A 50 -17.64 -7.17 30.88
N PRO A 51 -18.62 -8.08 30.79
CA PRO A 51 -19.21 -8.50 29.53
C PRO A 51 -19.66 -7.35 28.62
N GLU A 52 -20.04 -6.22 29.22
CA GLU A 52 -20.46 -5.01 28.51
C GLU A 52 -19.29 -4.24 27.87
N ALA A 53 -18.06 -4.51 28.32
CA ALA A 53 -16.83 -3.94 27.77
C ALA A 53 -16.24 -4.79 26.63
N LEU A 54 -16.90 -5.89 26.23
CA LEU A 54 -16.46 -6.75 25.14
C LEU A 54 -17.28 -6.52 23.87
N CYS A 55 -16.62 -6.64 22.72
CA CYS A 55 -17.27 -6.63 21.43
C CYS A 55 -18.07 -7.92 21.26
N VAL A 56 -19.37 -7.78 20.97
CA VAL A 56 -20.29 -8.91 20.81
C VAL A 56 -19.92 -9.85 19.64
N PHE A 57 -19.09 -9.42 18.70
CA PHE A 57 -18.72 -10.22 17.53
C PHE A 57 -17.37 -10.92 17.70
N CYS A 58 -16.32 -10.24 18.19
CA CYS A 58 -14.96 -10.75 18.25
C CYS A 58 -14.39 -10.92 19.67
N ASP A 59 -15.17 -10.60 20.71
CA ASP A 59 -14.77 -10.63 22.13
C ASP A 59 -13.58 -9.72 22.49
N GLY A 60 -13.13 -8.86 21.58
CA GLY A 60 -12.11 -7.85 21.87
C GLY A 60 -12.66 -6.70 22.73
N PRO A 61 -11.83 -5.99 23.49
CA PRO A 61 -12.27 -4.87 24.32
C PRO A 61 -12.85 -3.74 23.47
N MET A 62 -13.96 -3.17 23.93
CA MET A 62 -14.60 -2.03 23.28
C MET A 62 -13.79 -0.75 23.50
N PRO A 63 -13.71 0.15 22.50
CA PRO A 63 -13.08 1.46 22.69
C PRO A 63 -13.89 2.26 23.72
N VAL A 64 -13.19 3.07 24.53
CA VAL A 64 -13.81 3.89 25.59
C VAL A 64 -14.92 4.79 25.04
N GLN A 65 -14.73 5.30 23.82
CA GLN A 65 -15.70 6.16 23.16
C GLN A 65 -15.85 5.71 21.69
N PRO A 66 -16.77 4.79 21.39
CA PRO A 66 -16.96 4.31 20.03
C PRO A 66 -17.53 5.43 19.16
N SER A 67 -17.03 5.53 17.93
CA SER A 67 -17.50 6.52 16.96
C SER A 67 -18.94 6.27 16.56
N HIS A 68 -19.59 7.28 15.96
CA HIS A 68 -20.92 7.12 15.38
C HIS A 68 -20.93 6.04 14.28
N THR A 69 -19.85 5.95 13.50
CA THR A 69 -19.69 4.94 12.44
C THR A 69 -19.70 3.52 13.01
N LEU A 70 -18.87 3.25 14.03
CA LEU A 70 -18.82 1.94 14.67
C LEU A 70 -20.17 1.59 15.32
N LYS A 71 -20.81 2.55 16.00
CA LYS A 71 -22.16 2.34 16.57
C LYS A 71 -23.18 1.98 15.49
N GLY A 72 -23.15 2.66 14.35
CA GLY A 72 -24.04 2.38 13.20
C GLY A 72 -23.82 0.99 12.62
N LEU A 73 -22.55 0.63 12.35
CA LEU A 73 -22.17 -0.69 11.84
C LEU A 73 -22.58 -1.80 12.81
N MET A 74 -22.28 -1.63 14.11
CA MET A 74 -22.69 -2.59 15.13
C MET A 74 -24.22 -2.73 15.22
N HIS A 75 -24.96 -1.63 15.13
CA HIS A 75 -26.43 -1.67 15.13
C HIS A 75 -26.95 -2.45 13.92
N ALA A 76 -26.48 -2.15 12.71
CA ALA A 76 -26.87 -2.85 11.49
C ALA A 76 -26.53 -4.35 11.55
N ALA A 77 -25.32 -4.70 12.01
CA ALA A 77 -24.89 -6.08 12.16
C ALA A 77 -25.74 -6.85 13.21
N LYS A 78 -26.10 -6.20 14.33
CA LYS A 78 -26.94 -6.78 15.39
C LYS A 78 -28.33 -7.18 14.88
N LEU A 79 -28.92 -6.41 13.95
CA LEU A 79 -30.24 -6.73 13.38
C LEU A 79 -30.27 -8.06 12.63
N GLN A 80 -29.13 -8.54 12.13
CA GLN A 80 -29.02 -9.77 11.36
C GLN A 80 -28.37 -10.93 12.13
N ALA A 81 -27.87 -10.67 13.34
CA ALA A 81 -27.09 -11.63 14.09
C ALA A 81 -27.95 -12.53 14.97
N GLN A 82 -27.43 -13.71 15.27
CA GLN A 82 -28.07 -14.66 16.21
C GLN A 82 -27.19 -14.83 17.45
N PRO A 83 -27.74 -15.19 18.62
CA PRO A 83 -26.94 -15.45 19.80
C PRO A 83 -25.92 -16.58 19.56
N ASP A 84 -24.66 -16.35 19.94
CA ASP A 84 -23.61 -17.34 19.81
C ASP A 84 -23.51 -18.21 21.07
N ILE A 85 -24.14 -19.37 21.04
CA ILE A 85 -24.24 -20.26 22.20
C ILE A 85 -22.85 -20.80 22.60
N THR A 86 -21.92 -20.96 21.64
CA THR A 86 -20.60 -21.57 21.90
C THR A 86 -19.67 -20.63 22.69
N ARG A 87 -19.88 -19.32 22.62
CA ARG A 87 -19.07 -18.29 23.29
C ARG A 87 -19.74 -17.64 24.48
N ARG A 88 -21.00 -17.99 24.77
CA ARG A 88 -21.79 -17.41 25.86
C ARG A 88 -21.16 -17.56 27.24
N TRP A 89 -20.36 -18.60 27.46
CA TRP A 89 -19.66 -18.84 28.72
C TRP A 89 -18.54 -17.82 29.00
N MET A 90 -17.94 -17.24 27.96
CA MET A 90 -16.95 -16.14 28.09
C MET A 90 -17.61 -14.78 27.93
N ASN A 91 -18.51 -14.64 26.94
CA ASN A 91 -19.21 -13.40 26.63
C ASN A 91 -20.73 -13.68 26.56
N PRO A 92 -21.48 -13.41 27.64
CA PRO A 92 -22.93 -13.56 27.68
C PRO A 92 -23.69 -12.91 26.52
N TYR A 93 -23.13 -11.85 25.92
CA TYR A 93 -23.72 -11.09 24.82
C TYR A 93 -23.15 -11.46 23.44
N ALA A 94 -22.40 -12.56 23.33
CA ALA A 94 -21.81 -13.01 22.08
C ALA A 94 -22.88 -13.23 20.99
N LEU A 95 -22.60 -12.68 19.81
CA LEU A 95 -23.42 -12.76 18.62
C LEU A 95 -22.64 -13.42 17.48
N LYS A 96 -23.34 -14.26 16.72
CA LYS A 96 -22.84 -14.95 15.55
C LYS A 96 -23.43 -14.30 14.30
N LEU A 97 -22.53 -13.97 13.38
CA LEU A 97 -22.83 -13.48 12.05
C LEU A 97 -21.81 -14.11 11.09
N SER A 98 -22.13 -14.23 9.79
CA SER A 98 -21.13 -14.72 8.84
C SER A 98 -19.94 -13.77 8.78
N ASN A 99 -18.72 -14.31 8.61
CA ASN A 99 -17.49 -13.51 8.59
C ASN A 99 -17.57 -12.35 7.59
N ALA A 100 -18.16 -12.57 6.42
CA ALA A 100 -18.35 -11.52 5.41
C ALA A 100 -19.24 -10.36 5.89
N ARG A 101 -20.22 -10.63 6.77
CA ARG A 101 -21.15 -9.62 7.26
C ARG A 101 -20.67 -8.94 8.56
N SER A 102 -19.77 -9.57 9.32
CA SER A 102 -19.14 -8.95 10.49
C SER A 102 -17.80 -8.30 10.18
N ALA A 103 -17.20 -8.57 9.01
CA ALA A 103 -15.88 -8.09 8.60
C ALA A 103 -15.72 -6.58 8.80
N ASP A 104 -16.62 -5.78 8.21
CA ASP A 104 -16.51 -4.31 8.25
C ASP A 104 -16.68 -3.77 9.67
N THR A 105 -17.57 -4.37 10.45
CA THR A 105 -17.77 -3.98 11.86
C THR A 105 -16.54 -4.28 12.69
N CYS A 106 -15.96 -5.49 12.53
CA CYS A 106 -14.75 -5.90 13.24
C CYS A 106 -13.49 -5.19 12.73
N ALA A 107 -13.43 -4.80 11.47
CA ALA A 107 -12.36 -3.97 10.90
C ALA A 107 -12.41 -2.57 11.54
N ARG A 108 -13.59 -1.92 11.52
CA ARG A 108 -13.77 -0.62 12.17
C ARG A 108 -13.50 -0.67 13.67
N HIS A 109 -13.95 -1.73 14.36
CA HIS A 109 -13.68 -1.92 15.79
C HIS A 109 -12.17 -1.98 16.08
N ARG A 110 -11.42 -2.80 15.34
CA ARG A 110 -9.95 -2.90 15.48
C ARG A 110 -9.27 -1.55 15.17
N PHE A 111 -9.72 -0.85 14.15
CA PHE A 111 -9.25 0.49 13.81
C PHE A 111 -9.43 1.48 14.98
N GLU A 112 -10.61 1.52 15.62
CA GLU A 112 -10.87 2.44 16.73
C GLU A 112 -10.11 2.09 18.01
N CYS A 113 -9.83 0.80 18.24
CA CYS A 113 -9.07 0.35 19.41
C CYS A 113 -7.55 0.54 19.25
N LEU A 114 -7.02 0.40 18.03
CA LEU A 114 -5.57 0.38 17.79
C LEU A 114 -5.12 1.64 17.05
N GLU A 115 -5.61 1.85 15.83
CA GLU A 115 -5.09 2.88 14.93
C GLU A 115 -5.52 4.28 15.38
N MET A 116 -6.75 4.47 15.87
CA MET A 116 -7.16 5.76 16.44
C MET A 116 -6.38 6.13 17.70
N VAL A 117 -6.00 5.15 18.53
CA VAL A 117 -5.20 5.39 19.74
C VAL A 117 -3.79 5.83 19.33
N LYS A 118 -3.14 5.08 18.44
CA LYS A 118 -1.83 5.45 17.86
C LYS A 118 -1.87 6.84 17.23
N ALA A 119 -2.91 7.14 16.47
CA ALA A 119 -3.08 8.43 15.83
C ALA A 119 -3.14 9.58 16.85
N ARG A 120 -3.83 9.40 17.98
CA ARG A 120 -3.87 10.40 19.05
C ARG A 120 -2.52 10.57 19.74
N GLU A 121 -1.83 9.46 20.02
CA GLU A 121 -0.49 9.49 20.65
C GLU A 121 0.54 10.20 19.77
N HIS A 122 0.48 9.99 18.46
CA HIS A 122 1.38 10.61 17.49
C HIS A 122 0.91 11.99 17.01
N GLY A 123 -0.29 12.43 17.42
CA GLY A 123 -0.89 13.69 17.01
C GLY A 123 -1.26 13.77 15.52
N TRP A 124 -1.71 12.67 14.91
CA TRP A 124 -2.23 12.67 13.54
C TRP A 124 -3.61 13.35 13.48
N PRO A 125 -3.88 14.18 12.44
CA PRO A 125 -5.17 14.84 12.27
C PRO A 125 -6.33 13.84 12.22
N GLN A 126 -7.33 14.05 13.08
CA GLN A 126 -8.57 13.24 13.08
C GLN A 126 -9.64 13.80 12.13
N VAL A 127 -9.51 15.09 11.81
CA VAL A 127 -10.38 15.85 10.91
C VAL A 127 -9.47 16.67 10.01
N ILE A 128 -9.67 16.56 8.71
CA ILE A 128 -8.93 17.28 7.68
C ILE A 128 -9.93 18.09 6.88
N ASP A 129 -9.63 19.38 6.65
CA ASP A 129 -10.39 20.19 5.69
C ASP A 129 -9.90 19.92 4.28
N PHE A 130 -10.54 18.96 3.63
CA PHE A 130 -10.19 18.53 2.27
C PHE A 130 -10.44 19.61 1.20
N VAL A 131 -11.23 20.65 1.48
CA VAL A 131 -11.41 21.78 0.56
C VAL A 131 -10.11 22.58 0.47
N GLU A 132 -9.50 22.86 1.61
CA GLU A 132 -8.23 23.60 1.71
C GLU A 132 -7.03 22.80 1.17
N VAL A 133 -7.07 21.46 1.22
CA VAL A 133 -6.01 20.61 0.69
C VAL A 133 -5.73 20.90 -0.78
N GLY A 134 -6.77 21.08 -1.60
CA GLY A 134 -6.59 21.44 -3.02
C GLY A 134 -5.86 22.77 -3.22
N HIS A 135 -6.17 23.78 -2.40
CA HIS A 135 -5.49 25.08 -2.44
C HIS A 135 -4.02 24.98 -2.04
N ARG A 136 -3.73 24.20 -0.98
CA ARG A 136 -2.35 23.95 -0.53
C ARG A 136 -1.52 23.27 -1.61
N ILE A 137 -2.08 22.27 -2.29
CA ILE A 137 -1.39 21.57 -3.38
C ILE A 137 -1.08 22.53 -4.54
N ARG A 138 -2.02 23.41 -4.91
CA ARG A 138 -1.79 24.43 -5.94
C ARG A 138 -0.73 25.45 -5.55
N ALA A 139 -0.63 25.79 -4.27
CA ALA A 139 0.43 26.67 -3.78
C ALA A 139 1.84 26.05 -3.89
N MET A 140 1.93 24.71 -3.98
CA MET A 140 3.20 24.00 -4.18
C MET A 140 3.62 23.94 -5.65
N LYS A 141 2.84 24.51 -6.58
CA LYS A 141 3.03 24.35 -8.03
C LYS A 141 4.46 24.66 -8.48
N ASP A 142 5.00 25.82 -8.14
CA ASP A 142 6.33 26.26 -8.57
C ASP A 142 7.41 25.23 -8.14
N ALA A 143 7.30 24.71 -6.91
CA ALA A 143 8.26 23.73 -6.41
C ALA A 143 8.10 22.33 -7.02
N LEU A 144 6.93 22.00 -7.57
CA LEU A 144 6.72 20.78 -8.36
C LEU A 144 7.16 20.98 -9.82
N GLU A 145 7.02 22.19 -10.36
CA GLU A 145 7.58 22.59 -11.65
C GLU A 145 9.12 22.50 -11.63
N ASP A 146 9.78 22.92 -10.55
CA ASP A 146 11.22 22.72 -10.37
C ASP A 146 11.65 21.25 -10.51
N ILE A 147 10.84 20.30 -10.02
CA ILE A 147 11.08 18.86 -10.19
C ILE A 147 10.87 18.45 -11.66
N CYS A 148 9.88 19.02 -12.33
CA CYS A 148 9.59 18.75 -13.74
C CYS A 148 10.66 19.34 -14.69
N GLU A 149 11.22 20.49 -14.36
CA GLU A 149 12.19 21.18 -15.22
C GLU A 149 13.63 20.70 -15.01
N ASP A 150 13.96 20.12 -13.84
CA ASP A 150 15.28 19.55 -13.53
C ASP A 150 15.52 18.20 -14.24
N VAL A 151 15.47 18.19 -15.58
CA VAL A 151 15.68 17.00 -16.43
C VAL A 151 17.08 16.42 -16.27
N HIS A 152 18.08 17.27 -16.02
CA HIS A 152 19.47 16.85 -15.80
C HIS A 152 19.73 16.25 -14.41
N CYS A 153 18.73 16.27 -13.51
CA CYS A 153 18.83 15.72 -12.16
C CYS A 153 20.01 16.31 -11.38
N GLU A 154 20.15 17.64 -11.38
CA GLU A 154 21.21 18.35 -10.66
C GLU A 154 20.69 19.09 -9.42
N GLY A 155 19.37 19.31 -9.32
CA GLY A 155 18.72 20.07 -8.27
C GLY A 155 17.51 19.37 -7.64
N ALA A 156 16.31 19.93 -7.84
CA ALA A 156 15.08 19.52 -7.15
C ALA A 156 14.68 18.06 -7.44
N ARG A 157 14.87 17.59 -8.68
CA ARG A 157 14.56 16.21 -9.05
C ARG A 157 15.52 15.23 -8.40
N LYS A 158 16.82 15.57 -8.33
CA LYS A 158 17.82 14.78 -7.59
C LYS A 158 17.49 14.70 -6.10
N ALA A 159 16.96 15.78 -5.53
CA ALA A 159 16.53 15.80 -4.14
C ALA A 159 15.23 15.01 -3.90
N CYS A 160 14.44 14.70 -4.93
CA CYS A 160 13.21 13.91 -4.81
C CYS A 160 13.52 12.43 -4.59
N THR A 161 13.23 11.92 -3.39
CA THR A 161 13.50 10.51 -3.04
C THR A 161 12.66 9.54 -3.86
N PHE A 162 11.40 9.91 -4.15
CA PHE A 162 10.48 9.10 -4.95
C PHE A 162 10.98 8.88 -6.38
N TRP A 163 11.51 9.94 -7.02
CA TRP A 163 12.17 9.83 -8.32
C TRP A 163 13.36 8.88 -8.29
N ASN A 164 14.28 9.07 -7.33
CA ASN A 164 15.49 8.27 -7.23
C ASN A 164 15.17 6.78 -7.03
N GLU A 165 14.15 6.45 -6.23
CA GLU A 165 13.74 5.07 -5.98
C GLU A 165 13.11 4.40 -7.19
N ILE A 166 12.20 5.10 -7.89
CA ILE A 166 11.57 4.52 -9.07
C ILE A 166 12.58 4.34 -10.19
N ILE A 167 13.46 5.32 -10.40
CA ILE A 167 14.50 5.26 -11.44
C ILE A 167 15.56 4.22 -11.12
N SER A 168 15.98 4.10 -9.86
CA SER A 168 16.87 3.00 -9.43
C SER A 168 16.23 1.62 -9.71
N THR A 169 14.94 1.48 -9.43
CA THR A 169 14.19 0.24 -9.74
C THR A 169 14.13 -0.02 -11.25
N VAL A 170 13.84 1.01 -12.06
CA VAL A 170 13.79 0.93 -13.52
C VAL A 170 15.15 0.56 -14.09
N HIS A 171 16.24 1.14 -13.61
CA HIS A 171 17.60 0.78 -14.03
C HIS A 171 17.97 -0.65 -13.65
N HIS A 172 17.59 -1.11 -12.46
CA HIS A 172 17.93 -2.45 -11.99
C HIS A 172 17.12 -3.56 -12.68
N SER A 173 15.83 -3.32 -12.94
CA SER A 173 14.88 -4.36 -13.33
C SER A 173 14.26 -4.16 -14.72
N GLY A 174 14.46 -3.00 -15.34
CA GLY A 174 13.73 -2.56 -16.54
C GLY A 174 12.35 -2.00 -16.20
N LEU A 175 11.83 -1.11 -17.06
CA LEU A 175 10.56 -0.41 -16.85
C LEU A 175 9.39 -1.37 -16.64
N ALA A 176 9.28 -2.41 -17.46
CA ALA A 176 8.16 -3.36 -17.41
C ALA A 176 8.09 -4.13 -16.06
N LYS A 177 9.25 -4.46 -15.48
CA LYS A 177 9.32 -5.18 -14.20
C LYS A 177 9.20 -4.22 -13.01
N ALA A 178 9.77 -3.03 -13.10
CA ALA A 178 9.63 -1.98 -12.10
C ALA A 178 8.17 -1.55 -11.90
N MET A 179 7.39 -1.55 -12.99
CA MET A 179 5.96 -1.24 -13.00
C MET A 179 5.07 -2.49 -12.85
N GLY A 180 5.66 -3.67 -12.68
CA GLY A 180 4.93 -4.92 -12.58
C GLY A 180 4.15 -5.03 -11.26
N MET A 181 2.97 -5.67 -11.30
CA MET A 181 2.16 -5.95 -10.11
C MET A 181 2.97 -6.58 -8.98
N ASN A 182 3.90 -7.50 -9.28
CA ASN A 182 4.72 -8.14 -8.26
C ASN A 182 5.63 -7.15 -7.50
N GLU A 183 6.10 -6.09 -8.16
CA GLU A 183 6.93 -5.06 -7.53
C GLU A 183 6.06 -4.07 -6.72
N GLN A 184 4.84 -3.82 -7.18
CA GLN A 184 3.85 -3.01 -6.46
C GLN A 184 3.27 -3.74 -5.23
N LEU A 185 3.10 -5.06 -5.33
CA LEU A 185 2.56 -5.93 -4.28
C LEU A 185 3.59 -6.29 -3.20
N LYS A 186 4.88 -5.96 -3.40
CA LYS A 186 5.84 -5.90 -2.30
C LYS A 186 5.34 -4.78 -1.37
N GLY A 187 4.56 -5.15 -0.36
CA GLY A 187 3.70 -4.27 0.44
C GLY A 187 4.36 -3.03 1.06
N TYR A 188 5.69 -2.97 1.10
CA TYR A 188 6.45 -1.77 1.43
C TYR A 188 6.22 -0.61 0.44
N LYS A 189 6.17 -0.88 -0.88
CA LYS A 189 6.05 0.17 -1.92
C LYS A 189 4.63 0.72 -2.06
N PHE A 190 3.60 -0.11 -1.89
CA PHE A 190 2.23 0.40 -1.90
C PHE A 190 1.99 1.38 -0.75
N ARG A 191 2.51 1.07 0.44
CA ARG A 191 2.38 1.91 1.62
C ARG A 191 3.13 3.24 1.49
N SER A 192 4.33 3.22 0.90
CA SER A 192 5.17 4.41 0.73
C SER A 192 4.67 5.38 -0.34
N LEU A 193 3.72 4.98 -1.17
CA LEU A 193 3.08 5.84 -2.18
C LEU A 193 1.77 6.47 -1.69
N GLN A 194 1.20 5.98 -0.59
CA GLN A 194 -0.01 6.57 -0.01
C GLN A 194 0.32 7.89 0.70
N PRO A 195 -0.59 8.87 0.72
CA PRO A 195 -0.34 10.19 1.30
C PRO A 195 -0.45 10.19 2.85
N GLY A 196 -0.15 9.07 3.50
CA GLY A 196 -0.23 8.92 4.96
C GLY A 196 -1.62 9.13 5.53
N TYR A 197 -1.73 9.92 6.61
CA TYR A 197 -3.00 10.19 7.29
C TYR A 197 -4.04 10.92 6.42
N TYR A 198 -3.68 11.40 5.24
CA TYR A 198 -4.63 11.97 4.28
C TYR A 198 -5.52 10.90 3.60
N GLY A 199 -5.09 9.64 3.63
CA GLY A 199 -5.91 8.52 3.15
C GLY A 199 -6.24 8.56 1.66
N GLU A 200 -7.27 7.79 1.29
CA GLU A 200 -7.71 7.65 -0.09
C GLU A 200 -8.34 8.95 -0.61
N MET A 201 -9.12 9.64 0.21
CA MET A 201 -9.72 10.93 -0.15
C MET A 201 -8.65 11.98 -0.46
N GLY A 202 -7.58 12.04 0.33
CA GLY A 202 -6.44 12.90 0.03
C GLY A 202 -5.72 12.51 -1.25
N GLN A 203 -5.50 11.21 -1.49
CA GLN A 203 -4.89 10.73 -2.73
C GLN A 203 -5.70 11.16 -3.96
N GLN A 204 -7.03 11.08 -3.88
CA GLN A 204 -7.91 11.52 -4.95
C GLN A 204 -7.75 13.01 -5.24
N ILE A 205 -7.74 13.85 -4.21
CA ILE A 205 -7.58 15.31 -4.36
C ILE A 205 -6.22 15.65 -4.94
N ILE A 206 -5.15 14.99 -4.45
CA ILE A 206 -3.79 15.12 -4.98
C ILE A 206 -3.77 14.80 -6.47
N MET A 207 -4.29 13.64 -6.87
CA MET A 207 -4.26 13.22 -8.27
C MET A 207 -5.09 14.12 -9.18
N VAL A 208 -6.30 14.51 -8.77
CA VAL A 208 -7.15 15.44 -9.53
C VAL A 208 -6.42 16.77 -9.74
N THR A 209 -5.82 17.30 -8.68
CA THR A 209 -5.15 18.61 -8.71
C THR A 209 -3.87 18.56 -9.54
N LEU A 210 -3.09 17.48 -9.44
CA LEU A 210 -1.88 17.29 -10.24
C LEU A 210 -2.19 17.15 -11.73
N VAL A 211 -3.20 16.35 -12.10
CA VAL A 211 -3.61 16.23 -13.50
C VAL A 211 -4.05 17.59 -14.05
N ASP A 212 -4.82 18.36 -13.27
CA ASP A 212 -5.26 19.70 -13.66
C ASP A 212 -4.09 20.68 -13.87
N MET A 213 -3.05 20.61 -13.04
CA MET A 213 -1.87 21.47 -13.14
C MET A 213 -0.90 21.05 -14.26
N PHE A 214 -0.82 19.75 -14.58
CA PHE A 214 0.22 19.15 -15.43
C PHE A 214 -0.36 18.33 -16.59
N GLN A 215 -1.33 18.91 -17.32
CA GLN A 215 -2.11 18.20 -18.36
C GLN A 215 -1.28 17.71 -19.56
N ASP A 216 -0.21 18.42 -19.90
CA ASP A 216 0.59 18.22 -21.11
C ASP A 216 2.10 18.18 -20.83
N LEU A 217 2.54 17.36 -19.86
CA LEU A 217 3.97 17.18 -19.63
C LEU A 217 4.62 16.43 -20.81
N PRO A 218 5.65 17.01 -21.47
CA PRO A 218 6.30 16.36 -22.59
C PRO A 218 7.09 15.12 -22.13
N GLU A 219 7.16 14.11 -23.00
CA GLU A 219 7.89 12.87 -22.71
C GLU A 219 9.37 13.12 -22.38
N SER A 220 9.98 14.18 -22.93
CA SER A 220 11.36 14.55 -22.62
C SER A 220 11.58 14.90 -21.15
N ILE A 221 10.53 15.34 -20.45
CA ILE A 221 10.56 15.67 -19.02
C ILE A 221 10.35 14.41 -18.18
N THR A 222 9.41 13.56 -18.57
CA THR A 222 8.95 12.44 -17.73
C THR A 222 9.73 11.15 -17.97
N ALA A 223 10.46 11.05 -19.10
CA ALA A 223 11.23 9.87 -19.46
C ALA A 223 12.18 9.42 -18.33
N PRO A 224 12.30 8.10 -18.07
CA PRO A 224 11.73 6.97 -18.82
C PRO A 224 10.26 6.65 -18.48
N LEU A 225 9.61 7.45 -17.63
CA LEU A 225 8.23 7.24 -17.21
C LEU A 225 7.25 7.91 -18.19
N SER A 226 6.07 7.31 -18.35
CA SER A 226 4.92 8.04 -18.90
C SER A 226 4.51 9.17 -17.96
N MET A 227 3.85 10.21 -18.49
CA MET A 227 3.30 11.30 -17.66
C MET A 227 2.48 10.77 -16.49
N THR A 228 1.58 9.82 -16.76
CA THR A 228 0.73 9.21 -15.75
C THR A 228 1.55 8.53 -14.64
N GLN A 229 2.61 7.80 -15.01
CA GLN A 229 3.51 7.17 -14.03
C GLN A 229 4.30 8.19 -13.23
N PHE A 230 4.76 9.26 -13.87
CA PHE A 230 5.45 10.34 -13.19
C PHE A 230 4.55 11.02 -12.15
N LEU A 231 3.28 11.29 -12.49
CA LEU A 231 2.32 11.84 -11.55
C LEU A 231 2.09 10.89 -10.35
N ILE A 232 1.85 9.59 -10.58
CA ILE A 232 1.55 8.65 -9.49
C ILE A 232 2.77 8.33 -8.62
N TYR A 233 3.93 8.07 -9.22
CA TYR A 233 5.08 7.52 -8.50
C TYR A 233 6.07 8.59 -8.02
N VAL A 234 5.94 9.83 -8.49
CA VAL A 234 6.88 10.92 -8.17
C VAL A 234 6.13 12.09 -7.55
N LEU A 235 5.25 12.75 -8.31
CA LEU A 235 4.64 13.99 -7.83
C LEU A 235 3.62 13.76 -6.71
N ALA A 236 2.75 12.76 -6.83
CA ALA A 236 1.74 12.48 -5.80
C ALA A 236 2.35 12.17 -4.41
N PRO A 237 3.31 11.24 -4.27
CA PRO A 237 3.93 11.00 -2.97
C PRO A 237 4.80 12.16 -2.49
N GLU A 238 5.42 12.94 -3.38
CA GLU A 238 6.14 14.17 -3.00
C GLU A 238 5.18 15.21 -2.43
N VAL A 239 3.99 15.39 -3.02
CA VAL A 239 2.93 16.24 -2.48
C VAL A 239 2.44 15.73 -1.13
N GLY A 240 2.18 14.43 -0.99
CA GLY A 240 1.79 13.82 0.28
C GLY A 240 2.80 14.11 1.39
N MET A 241 4.10 13.93 1.11
CA MET A 241 5.18 14.26 2.04
C MET A 241 5.22 15.76 2.36
N ARG A 242 5.07 16.65 1.37
CA ARG A 242 5.08 18.12 1.58
C ARG A 242 3.91 18.60 2.42
N LEU A 243 2.72 18.05 2.22
CA LEU A 243 1.56 18.33 3.08
C LEU A 243 1.85 17.97 4.54
N ILE A 244 2.55 16.85 4.77
CA ILE A 244 2.97 16.42 6.10
C ILE A 244 4.05 17.34 6.68
N VAL A 245 5.01 17.78 5.87
CA VAL A 245 6.04 18.76 6.27
C VAL A 245 5.37 20.04 6.77
N ASP A 246 4.41 20.58 6.01
CA ASP A 246 3.67 21.78 6.38
C ASP A 246 2.88 21.58 7.70
N ASP A 247 2.14 20.48 7.81
CA ASP A 247 1.30 20.18 8.98
C ASP A 247 2.12 20.02 10.26
N ARG A 248 3.37 19.53 10.13
CA ARG A 248 4.30 19.34 11.23
C ARG A 248 5.23 20.54 11.44
N SER A 249 5.08 21.60 10.65
CA SER A 249 5.95 22.78 10.67
C SER A 249 7.43 22.39 10.56
N LEU A 250 7.72 21.40 9.72
CA LEU A 250 9.06 20.91 9.42
C LEU A 250 9.70 21.75 8.31
N ASP A 251 11.02 21.69 8.18
CA ASP A 251 11.75 22.37 7.11
C ASP A 251 11.88 21.47 5.87
N ILE A 252 11.26 21.88 4.75
CA ILE A 252 11.35 21.16 3.48
C ILE A 252 12.79 21.13 2.92
N ALA A 253 13.65 22.08 3.28
CA ALA A 253 15.05 22.08 2.83
C ALA A 253 15.92 21.09 3.62
N SER A 254 15.49 20.69 4.82
CA SER A 254 16.20 19.75 5.68
C SER A 254 15.98 18.30 5.22
N THR A 255 17.07 17.62 4.83
CA THR A 255 17.02 16.20 4.49
C THR A 255 16.50 15.33 5.64
N PHE A 256 16.85 15.68 6.88
CA PHE A 256 16.38 14.94 8.06
C PHE A 256 14.86 15.05 8.20
N ASP A 257 14.33 16.27 8.08
CA ASP A 257 12.90 16.54 8.22
C ASP A 257 12.08 15.89 7.10
N ARG A 258 12.61 15.84 5.88
CA ARG A 258 11.99 15.09 4.77
C ARG A 258 11.92 13.59 5.05
N ILE A 259 12.99 13.01 5.61
CA ILE A 259 13.01 11.60 6.02
C ILE A 259 11.98 11.37 7.14
N THR A 260 11.89 12.28 8.11
CA THR A 260 10.90 12.21 9.19
C THR A 260 9.47 12.30 8.64
N ALA A 261 9.18 13.25 7.75
CA ALA A 261 7.87 13.40 7.13
C ALA A 261 7.48 12.16 6.32
N ARG A 262 8.43 11.58 5.58
CA ARG A 262 8.21 10.33 4.86
C ARG A 262 7.93 9.14 5.78
N SER A 263 8.71 8.97 6.84
CA SER A 263 8.48 7.91 7.82
C SER A 263 7.10 8.07 8.48
N LEU A 264 6.70 9.31 8.76
CA LEU A 264 5.37 9.62 9.26
C LEU A 264 4.27 9.31 8.24
N MET A 265 4.50 9.60 6.96
CA MET A 265 3.60 9.24 5.86
C MET A 265 3.37 7.73 5.81
N GLU A 266 4.44 6.94 5.85
CA GLU A 266 4.37 5.48 5.85
C GLU A 266 3.69 4.91 7.11
N ALA A 267 4.01 5.46 8.29
CA ALA A 267 3.43 5.02 9.56
C ALA A 267 1.93 5.32 9.66
N SER A 268 1.48 6.44 9.09
CA SER A 268 0.10 6.92 9.19
C SER A 268 -0.83 6.47 8.07
N SER A 269 -0.31 5.74 7.07
CA SER A 269 -1.08 5.33 5.90
C SER A 269 -2.30 4.46 6.25
N ALA A 270 -2.13 3.49 7.14
CA ALA A 270 -3.21 2.59 7.54
C ALA A 270 -4.33 3.35 8.25
N PHE A 271 -3.96 4.35 9.06
CA PHE A 271 -4.91 5.24 9.69
C PHE A 271 -5.68 6.07 8.65
N GLY A 272 -4.98 6.69 7.70
CA GLY A 272 -5.61 7.52 6.68
C GLY A 272 -6.62 6.75 5.82
N GLN A 273 -6.29 5.53 5.38
CA GLN A 273 -7.17 4.70 4.55
C GLN A 273 -8.51 4.41 5.23
N GLU A 274 -8.49 4.08 6.51
CA GLU A 274 -9.69 3.72 7.27
C GLU A 274 -10.46 4.95 7.79
N GLN A 275 -9.76 6.06 8.04
CA GLN A 275 -10.37 7.28 8.54
C GLN A 275 -11.01 8.11 7.43
N PHE A 276 -10.39 8.15 6.25
CA PHE A 276 -10.80 8.97 5.11
C PHE A 276 -10.92 8.15 3.82
N PRO A 277 -11.82 7.15 3.78
CA PRO A 277 -12.11 6.41 2.57
C PRO A 277 -12.85 7.29 1.55
N VAL A 278 -12.74 6.97 0.26
CA VAL A 278 -13.59 7.58 -0.76
C VAL A 278 -14.97 6.93 -0.66
N GLY A 279 -16.04 7.73 -0.62
CA GLY A 279 -17.40 7.20 -0.57
C GLY A 279 -17.77 6.45 -1.85
N ASP A 280 -18.64 5.43 -1.73
CA ASP A 280 -19.12 4.55 -2.82
C ASP A 280 -19.97 5.26 -3.91
N ASP A 281 -19.86 6.58 -4.08
CA ASP A 281 -20.48 7.24 -5.23
C ASP A 281 -19.79 6.70 -6.50
N ASP A 282 -20.53 5.96 -7.35
CA ASP A 282 -20.14 5.33 -8.64
C ASP A 282 -19.44 6.25 -9.66
N LYS A 283 -19.09 7.48 -9.29
CA LYS A 283 -18.39 8.45 -10.12
C LYS A 283 -16.90 8.13 -10.12
N LEU A 284 -16.46 7.47 -11.19
CA LEU A 284 -15.04 7.34 -11.56
C LEU A 284 -14.32 8.67 -11.40
N THR A 285 -13.47 8.73 -10.38
CA THR A 285 -12.71 9.92 -10.00
C THR A 285 -11.55 10.13 -10.99
N ALA A 286 -10.87 11.28 -10.95
CA ALA A 286 -9.72 11.47 -11.84
C ALA A 286 -8.58 10.48 -11.51
N GLY A 287 -8.40 10.13 -10.23
CA GLY A 287 -7.50 9.06 -9.81
C GLY A 287 -7.88 7.71 -10.44
N ASP A 288 -9.17 7.37 -10.44
CA ASP A 288 -9.67 6.14 -11.07
C ASP A 288 -9.50 6.17 -12.59
N LYS A 289 -9.71 7.32 -13.22
CA LYS A 289 -9.50 7.50 -14.67
C LYS A 289 -8.03 7.33 -15.04
N VAL A 290 -7.12 7.87 -14.24
CA VAL A 290 -5.68 7.70 -14.40
C VAL A 290 -5.29 6.24 -14.24
N MET A 291 -5.75 5.57 -13.18
CA MET A 291 -5.51 4.12 -12.94
C MET A 291 -6.12 3.24 -14.03
N GLN A 292 -7.33 3.55 -14.50
CA GLN A 292 -7.95 2.86 -15.62
C GLN A 292 -7.21 3.07 -16.93
N THR A 293 -6.68 4.27 -17.16
CA THR A 293 -5.88 4.57 -18.35
C THR A 293 -4.57 3.80 -18.30
N MET A 294 -3.91 3.72 -17.13
CA MET A 294 -2.76 2.84 -16.94
C MET A 294 -3.10 1.37 -17.20
N ALA A 295 -4.21 0.87 -16.65
CA ALA A 295 -4.64 -0.51 -16.86
C ALA A 295 -4.95 -0.81 -18.34
N LYS A 296 -5.54 0.16 -19.06
CA LYS A 296 -5.82 0.06 -20.51
C LYS A 296 -4.54 0.08 -21.34
N ASN A 297 -3.65 1.05 -21.10
CA ASN A 297 -2.38 1.16 -21.82
C ASN A 297 -1.52 -0.08 -21.59
N ARG A 298 -1.47 -0.59 -20.35
CA ARG A 298 -0.75 -1.81 -20.00
C ARG A 298 -1.32 -3.05 -20.68
N ARG A 299 -2.66 -3.19 -20.78
CA ARG A 299 -3.29 -4.27 -21.57
C ARG A 299 -2.93 -4.16 -23.05
N GLY A 300 -2.72 -2.96 -23.58
CA GLY A 300 -2.22 -2.73 -24.93
C GLY A 300 -0.77 -3.17 -25.09
N GLU A 301 0.11 -2.74 -24.20
CA GLU A 301 1.53 -3.10 -24.19
C GLU A 301 1.76 -4.61 -24.07
N LEU A 302 1.05 -5.28 -23.14
CA LEU A 302 1.15 -6.74 -22.96
C LEU A 302 0.74 -7.50 -24.23
N LYS A 303 -0.30 -7.03 -24.93
CA LYS A 303 -0.70 -7.61 -26.22
C LYS A 303 0.37 -7.44 -27.29
N LEU A 304 1.07 -6.30 -27.30
CA LEU A 304 2.18 -6.07 -28.24
C LEU A 304 3.39 -6.94 -27.90
N GLU A 305 3.72 -7.08 -26.61
CA GLU A 305 4.78 -7.98 -26.14
C GLU A 305 4.48 -9.45 -26.48
N GLU A 306 3.25 -9.91 -26.25
CA GLU A 306 2.77 -11.24 -26.65
C GLU A 306 2.84 -11.45 -28.18
N GLN A 307 2.40 -10.47 -28.98
CA GLN A 307 2.49 -10.56 -30.45
C GLN A 307 3.94 -10.61 -30.94
N TYR A 308 4.82 -9.82 -30.33
CA TYR A 308 6.23 -9.79 -30.67
C TYR A 308 6.92 -11.10 -30.31
N THR A 309 6.70 -11.61 -29.09
CA THR A 309 7.24 -12.91 -28.66
C THR A 309 6.70 -14.06 -29.50
N GLN A 310 5.42 -14.04 -29.84
CA GLN A 310 4.82 -15.03 -30.73
C GLN A 310 5.37 -14.93 -32.16
N SER A 311 5.67 -13.72 -32.66
CA SER A 311 6.36 -13.54 -33.94
C SER A 311 7.78 -14.10 -33.92
N LEU A 312 8.53 -13.90 -32.84
CA LEU A 312 9.88 -14.47 -32.68
C LEU A 312 9.83 -16.00 -32.60
N ALA A 313 8.87 -16.56 -31.85
CA ALA A 313 8.64 -18.00 -31.78
C ALA A 313 8.30 -18.57 -33.16
N ASN A 314 7.39 -17.94 -33.91
CA ASN A 314 7.05 -18.37 -35.27
C ASN A 314 8.23 -18.29 -36.25
N LYS A 315 9.06 -17.24 -36.16
CA LYS A 315 10.28 -17.12 -36.97
C LYS A 315 11.30 -18.21 -36.62
N ARG A 316 11.39 -18.59 -35.34
CA ARG A 316 12.26 -19.67 -34.88
C ARG A 316 11.78 -21.03 -35.38
N CYS A 317 10.49 -21.34 -35.24
CA CYS A 317 9.91 -22.58 -35.78
C CYS A 317 10.11 -22.68 -37.30
N ARG A 318 9.88 -21.61 -38.06
CA ARG A 318 10.13 -21.61 -39.52
C ARG A 318 11.58 -21.92 -39.88
N LYS A 319 12.55 -21.32 -39.17
CA LYS A 319 13.97 -21.63 -39.38
C LYS A 319 14.30 -23.08 -39.06
N GLU A 320 13.74 -23.63 -37.98
CA GLU A 320 13.95 -25.02 -37.59
C GLU A 320 13.31 -26.00 -38.61
N ASP A 321 12.21 -25.62 -39.25
CA ASP A 321 11.55 -26.39 -40.30
C ASP A 321 12.35 -26.30 -41.63
N ASP A 322 12.78 -25.10 -42.03
CA ASP A 322 13.63 -24.89 -43.22
C ASP A 322 14.98 -25.63 -43.11
N GLU A 323 15.59 -25.65 -41.91
CA GLU A 323 16.83 -26.39 -41.65
C GLU A 323 16.60 -27.91 -41.72
N LYS A 324 15.48 -28.42 -41.21
CA LYS A 324 15.12 -29.84 -41.33
C LYS A 324 14.90 -30.23 -42.78
N GLU A 325 14.12 -29.45 -43.54
CA GLU A 325 13.85 -29.71 -44.95
C GLU A 325 15.15 -29.67 -45.78
N HIS A 326 16.06 -28.75 -45.48
CA HIS A 326 17.39 -28.70 -46.10
C HIS A 326 18.26 -29.91 -45.74
N THR A 327 18.21 -30.40 -44.51
CA THR A 327 18.95 -31.61 -44.12
C THR A 327 18.36 -32.88 -44.75
N GLU A 328 17.03 -32.98 -44.87
CA GLU A 328 16.36 -34.11 -45.50
C GLU A 328 16.64 -34.16 -47.01
N THR A 329 16.60 -33.00 -47.70
CA THR A 329 16.98 -32.92 -49.11
C THR A 329 18.44 -33.30 -49.33
N LEU A 330 19.37 -32.83 -48.48
CA LEU A 330 20.79 -33.23 -48.55
C LEU A 330 21.02 -34.72 -48.29
N LEU A 331 20.23 -35.34 -47.40
CA LEU A 331 20.30 -36.78 -47.13
C LEU A 331 19.72 -37.61 -48.29
N GLN A 332 18.69 -37.09 -48.96
CA GLN A 332 18.06 -37.73 -50.10
C GLN A 332 18.91 -37.64 -51.37
N GLU A 333 19.59 -36.51 -51.61
CA GLU A 333 20.55 -36.34 -52.72
C GLU A 333 21.81 -37.20 -52.55
N ARG A 334 22.23 -37.49 -51.31
CA ARG A 334 23.37 -38.38 -51.01
C ARG A 334 23.02 -39.87 -51.04
N GLY A 335 21.79 -40.24 -51.38
CA GLY A 335 21.39 -41.64 -51.57
C GLY A 335 21.43 -42.50 -50.29
N VAL A 336 21.40 -41.89 -49.10
CA VAL A 336 21.43 -42.64 -47.84
C VAL A 336 20.01 -43.05 -47.48
N ARG A 337 19.63 -44.29 -47.82
CA ARG A 337 18.43 -44.92 -47.25
C ARG A 337 18.63 -45.10 -45.75
N THR A 338 17.78 -44.45 -44.94
CA THR A 338 17.74 -44.64 -43.49
C THR A 338 17.12 -46.00 -43.15
N GLY A 339 17.96 -47.04 -43.13
CA GLY A 339 17.64 -48.34 -42.56
C GLY A 339 18.07 -48.42 -41.10
N TRP A 340 17.12 -48.67 -40.21
CA TRP A 340 17.30 -49.03 -38.81
C TRP A 340 18.49 -49.96 -38.54
N TRP A 341 19.36 -49.60 -37.58
CA TRP A 341 20.21 -50.56 -36.88
C TRP A 341 20.27 -50.23 -35.38
N CYS A 342 19.56 -51.03 -34.58
CA CYS A 342 19.74 -51.14 -33.13
C CYS A 342 21.07 -51.84 -32.83
N PHE A 343 21.95 -51.22 -32.03
CA PHE A 343 23.12 -51.89 -31.45
C PHE A 343 22.85 -52.20 -29.97
N ARG A 344 22.69 -53.49 -29.66
CA ARG A 344 22.55 -54.02 -28.30
C ARG A 344 23.95 -54.41 -27.80
N LEU A 345 24.40 -53.77 -26.73
CA LEU A 345 25.69 -54.03 -26.07
C LEU A 345 25.63 -55.34 -25.26
N SER A 346 26.67 -56.17 -25.35
CA SER A 346 26.93 -57.32 -24.45
C SER A 346 28.00 -56.94 -23.40
N PRO A 347 27.91 -57.41 -22.14
CA PRO A 347 28.84 -57.02 -21.08
C PRO A 347 30.02 -58.00 -20.93
N GLY A 348 31.22 -57.47 -20.65
CA GLY A 348 32.45 -58.22 -20.37
C GLY A 348 32.60 -58.67 -18.89
N PRO A 349 33.51 -59.62 -18.59
CA PRO A 349 33.55 -60.34 -17.32
C PRO A 349 34.45 -59.70 -16.25
N ARG A 350 34.16 -60.01 -14.98
CA ARG A 350 34.91 -59.59 -13.77
C ARG A 350 36.14 -60.48 -13.51
N PRO A 351 37.22 -59.96 -12.94
CA PRO A 351 38.24 -60.78 -12.28
C PRO A 351 37.99 -60.91 -10.76
N THR A 352 38.47 -62.03 -10.23
CA THR A 352 38.43 -62.54 -8.84
C THR A 352 39.34 -61.80 -7.88
#